data_AF-A0A558J8G0-F1
#
_entry.id   AF-A0A558J8G0-F1
#
_cell.length_a   1.000
_cell.length_b   1.000
_cell.length_c   1.000
_cell.angle_alpha   90.00
_cell.angle_beta   90.00
_cell.angle_gamma   90.00
#
_symmetry.space_group_name_H-M   'P 1'
#
loop_
_entity.id
_entity.type
_entity.pdbx_description
1 polymer ?
#
loop_
_entity_poly.entity_id
_entity_poly.type
_entity_poly.pdbx_seq_one_letter_code
_entity_poly.pdbx_strand_id
1 'polypeptide(L)'
;MADSQNTMHALTNSSLSWLCRSHAVEQHAILSEIKTLVIIANYACDFLTEGLQALPEDFFTCIEEMKEVMESIDLKSLDFEKRVITLKRTKRRLEAKASLHNRNKEIPE
;
A
#
# COMPACT_ATOMS: atom_id res chain seq x y z
N MET A 1 16.32 -18.86 32.72
CA MET A 1 16.51 -17.80 31.69
C MET A 1 15.60 -18.05 30.48
N ALA A 2 14.28 -17.95 30.65
CA ALA A 2 13.27 -18.29 29.61
C ALA A 2 12.56 -17.06 29.00
N ASP A 3 12.76 -15.86 29.54
CA ASP A 3 11.98 -14.67 29.14
C ASP A 3 12.48 -13.94 27.89
N SER A 4 13.77 -14.05 27.55
CA SER A 4 14.33 -13.29 26.42
C SER A 4 13.84 -13.80 25.06
N GLN A 5 13.67 -15.11 24.91
CA GLN A 5 13.20 -15.73 23.66
C GLN A 5 11.71 -15.47 23.42
N ASN A 6 10.88 -15.49 24.46
CA ASN A 6 9.45 -15.24 24.35
C ASN A 6 9.16 -13.77 24.02
N THR A 7 9.91 -12.85 24.62
CA THR A 7 9.81 -11.41 24.37
C THR A 7 10.25 -11.06 22.94
N MET A 8 11.34 -11.68 22.44
CA MET A 8 11.84 -11.46 21.09
C MET A 8 10.86 -11.97 20.01
N HIS A 9 10.21 -13.12 20.25
CA HIS A 9 9.21 -13.67 19.34
C HIS A 9 7.94 -12.80 19.26
N ALA A 10 7.48 -12.29 20.41
CA ALA A 10 6.35 -11.37 20.50
C ALA A 10 6.63 -10.02 19.79
N LEU A 11 7.84 -9.47 19.97
CA LEU A 11 8.26 -8.22 19.32
C LEU A 11 8.37 -8.36 17.79
N THR A 12 8.83 -9.52 17.30
CA THR A 12 8.89 -9.79 15.86
C THR A 12 7.51 -9.96 15.23
N ASN A 13 6.56 -10.56 15.96
CA ASN A 13 5.19 -10.72 15.50
C ASN A 13 4.42 -9.38 15.52
N SER A 14 4.66 -8.52 16.52
CA SER A 14 4.07 -7.18 16.56
C SER A 14 4.59 -6.28 15.43
N SER A 15 5.89 -6.35 15.13
CA SER A 15 6.51 -5.58 14.04
C SER A 15 6.00 -6.00 12.67
N LEU A 16 5.83 -7.31 12.43
CA LEU A 16 5.26 -7.82 11.19
C LEU A 16 3.78 -7.44 11.05
N SER A 17 3.01 -7.54 12.13
CA SER A 17 1.61 -7.12 12.16
C SER A 17 1.45 -5.64 11.82
N TRP A 18 2.29 -4.77 12.40
CA TRP A 18 2.30 -3.34 12.08
C TRP A 18 2.63 -3.08 10.61
N LEU A 19 3.63 -3.76 10.05
CA LEU A 19 3.97 -3.65 8.63
C LEU A 19 2.82 -4.11 7.71
N CYS A 20 2.13 -5.20 8.05
CA CYS A 20 0.96 -5.67 7.31
C CYS A 20 -0.21 -4.67 7.37
N ARG A 21 -0.46 -4.07 8.55
CA ARG A 21 -1.49 -3.04 8.71
C ARG A 21 -1.15 -1.78 7.91
N SER A 22 0.10 -1.32 7.98
CA SER A 22 0.58 -0.19 7.18
C SER A 22 0.40 -0.46 5.69
N HIS A 23 0.73 -1.66 5.22
CA HIS A 23 0.51 -2.07 3.83
C HIS A 23 -0.97 -1.97 3.42
N ALA A 24 -1.90 -2.44 4.25
CA ALA A 24 -3.33 -2.33 3.94
C ALA A 24 -3.82 -0.88 3.85
N VAL A 25 -3.29 0.01 4.71
CA VAL A 25 -3.61 1.45 4.68
C VAL A 25 -3.13 2.09 3.38
N GLU A 26 -1.90 1.81 2.96
CA GLU A 26 -1.34 2.36 1.72
C GLU A 26 -2.11 1.86 0.48
N GLN A 27 -2.46 0.57 0.45
CA GLN A 27 -3.30 0.02 -0.61
C GLN A 27 -4.66 0.73 -0.67
N HIS A 28 -5.26 1.02 0.48
CA HIS A 28 -6.51 1.75 0.56
C HIS A 28 -6.36 3.19 0.07
N ALA A 29 -5.25 3.86 0.41
CA ALA A 29 -4.98 5.22 -0.04
C ALA A 29 -4.89 5.29 -1.57
N ILE A 30 -4.15 4.37 -2.21
CA ILE A 30 -4.07 4.30 -3.68
C ILE A 30 -5.45 4.02 -4.29
N LEU A 31 -6.21 3.07 -3.72
CA LEU A 31 -7.56 2.77 -4.19
C LEU A 31 -8.49 4.00 -4.09
N SER A 32 -8.36 4.80 -3.04
CA SER A 32 -9.12 6.02 -2.87
C SER A 32 -8.80 7.03 -3.97
N GLU A 33 -7.51 7.23 -4.28
CA GLU A 33 -7.09 8.15 -5.35
C GLU A 33 -7.60 7.71 -6.73
N ILE A 34 -7.55 6.41 -7.02
CA ILE A 34 -8.12 5.87 -8.27
C ILE A 34 -9.62 6.15 -8.36
N LYS A 35 -10.36 6.01 -7.25
CA LYS A 35 -11.78 6.35 -7.22
C LYS A 35 -12.02 7.84 -7.46
N THR A 36 -11.21 8.71 -6.84
CA THR A 36 -11.26 10.15 -7.08
C THR A 36 -11.03 10.47 -8.55
N LEU A 37 -10.00 9.88 -9.17
CA LEU A 37 -9.71 10.04 -10.61
C LEU A 37 -10.91 9.67 -11.47
N VAL A 38 -11.57 8.53 -11.19
CA VAL A 38 -12.76 8.09 -11.92
C VAL A 38 -13.92 9.09 -11.77
N ILE A 39 -14.12 9.65 -10.58
CA ILE A 39 -15.17 10.66 -10.35
C ILE A 39 -14.91 11.92 -11.18
N ILE A 40 -13.69 12.45 -11.13
CA ILE A 40 -13.31 13.66 -11.89
C ILE A 40 -13.43 13.39 -13.39
N ALA A 41 -12.95 12.23 -13.85
CA ALA A 41 -13.04 11.85 -15.26
C ALA A 41 -14.49 11.75 -15.74
N ASN A 42 -15.39 11.16 -14.95
CA ASN A 42 -16.81 11.09 -15.30
C ASN A 42 -17.44 12.48 -15.39
N TYR A 43 -17.15 13.36 -14.42
CA TYR A 43 -17.64 14.73 -14.44
C TYR A 43 -17.10 15.51 -15.66
N ALA A 44 -15.84 15.30 -16.04
CA ALA A 44 -15.27 15.86 -17.26
C ALA A 44 -15.98 15.34 -18.54
N CYS A 45 -16.36 14.06 -18.55
CA CYS A 45 -17.11 13.46 -19.65
C CYS A 45 -18.51 14.07 -19.81
N ASP A 46 -19.18 14.44 -18.72
CA ASP A 46 -20.52 15.02 -18.78
C ASP A 46 -20.52 16.29 -19.65
N PHE A 47 -19.50 17.15 -19.54
CA PHE A 47 -19.35 18.34 -20.40
C PHE A 47 -19.22 18.03 -21.90
N LEU A 48 -18.68 16.86 -22.26
CA LEU A 48 -18.52 16.45 -23.66
C LEU A 48 -19.83 15.91 -24.26
N THR A 49 -20.79 15.53 -23.42
CA THR A 49 -22.09 15.01 -23.87
C THR A 49 -23.13 16.10 -24.11
N GLU A 50 -22.87 17.33 -23.68
CA GLU A 50 -23.84 18.44 -23.70
C GLU A 50 -23.91 19.23 -25.03
N GLY A 51 -23.13 18.86 -26.05
CA GLY A 51 -23.19 19.52 -27.37
C GLY A 51 -22.75 20.99 -27.35
N LEU A 52 -21.90 21.37 -26.39
CA LEU A 52 -21.41 22.72 -26.19
C LEU A 52 -20.50 23.17 -27.35
N GLN A 53 -20.65 24.44 -27.79
CA GLN A 53 -19.78 25.04 -28.81
C GLN A 53 -18.33 25.24 -28.34
N ALA A 54 -18.14 25.41 -27.04
CA ALA A 54 -16.85 25.55 -26.39
C ALA A 54 -16.89 24.86 -25.02
N LEU A 55 -15.75 24.33 -24.59
CA LEU A 55 -15.64 23.67 -23.28
C LEU A 55 -15.63 24.72 -22.16
N PRO A 56 -16.35 24.48 -21.06
CA PRO A 56 -16.37 25.39 -19.91
C PRO A 56 -15.03 25.37 -19.17
N GLU A 57 -14.75 26.42 -18.40
CA GLU A 57 -13.54 26.52 -17.56
C GLU A 57 -13.42 25.32 -16.60
N ASP A 58 -14.55 24.89 -16.04
CA ASP A 58 -14.65 23.72 -15.16
C ASP A 58 -14.13 22.43 -15.80
N PHE A 59 -14.25 22.26 -17.13
CA PHE A 59 -13.67 21.12 -17.83
C PHE A 59 -12.15 21.14 -17.74
N PHE A 60 -11.51 22.29 -17.97
CA PHE A 60 -10.05 22.41 -17.91
C PHE A 60 -9.54 22.22 -16.49
N THR A 61 -10.28 22.71 -15.49
CA THR A 61 -10.01 22.43 -14.08
C THR A 61 -10.03 20.92 -13.83
N CYS A 62 -11.01 20.18 -14.35
CA CYS A 62 -11.03 18.71 -14.23
C CYS A 62 -9.79 18.06 -14.87
N ILE A 63 -9.34 18.54 -16.02
CA ILE A 63 -8.13 18.02 -16.67
C ILE A 63 -6.89 18.21 -15.78
N GLU A 64 -6.73 19.40 -15.19
CA GLU A 64 -5.60 19.67 -14.28
C GLU A 64 -5.71 18.84 -12.99
N GLU A 65 -6.89 18.75 -12.37
CA GLU A 65 -7.11 17.90 -11.19
C GLU A 65 -6.82 16.42 -11.50
N MET A 66 -7.22 15.91 -12.66
CA MET A 66 -6.88 14.55 -13.07
C MET A 66 -5.37 14.33 -13.18
N LYS A 67 -4.61 15.30 -13.70
CA LYS A 67 -3.14 15.21 -13.77
C LYS A 67 -2.54 15.13 -12.37
N GLU A 68 -2.96 16.00 -11.46
CA GLU A 68 -2.49 16.01 -10.07
C GLU A 68 -2.77 14.69 -9.35
N VAL A 69 -3.98 14.14 -9.51
CA VAL A 69 -4.35 12.85 -8.92
C VAL A 69 -3.53 11.71 -9.55
N MET A 70 -3.28 11.73 -10.86
CA MET A 70 -2.43 10.74 -11.52
C MET A 70 -0.98 10.79 -11.00
N GLU A 71 -0.41 11.98 -10.79
CA GLU A 71 0.92 12.16 -10.20
C GLU A 71 0.97 11.64 -8.75
N SER A 72 -0.07 11.91 -7.96
CA SER A 72 -0.23 11.38 -6.60
C SER A 72 -0.26 9.84 -6.59
N ILE A 73 -1.01 9.23 -7.52
CA ILE A 73 -1.07 7.77 -7.67
C ILE A 73 0.29 7.19 -8.01
N ASP A 74 1.03 7.79 -8.95
CA ASP A 74 2.36 7.31 -9.36
C ASP A 74 3.33 7.30 -8.18
N LEU A 75 3.43 8.42 -7.45
CA LEU A 75 4.29 8.56 -6.27
C LEU A 75 3.94 7.53 -5.18
N LYS A 76 2.65 7.39 -4.85
CA LYS A 76 2.20 6.43 -3.84
C LYS A 76 2.42 4.97 -4.28
N SER A 77 2.29 4.68 -5.57
CA SER A 77 2.52 3.34 -6.12
C SER A 77 3.99 2.93 -6.00
N LEU A 78 4.92 3.84 -6.29
CA LEU A 78 6.35 3.61 -6.12
C LEU A 78 6.71 3.35 -4.65
N ASP A 79 6.16 4.13 -3.73
CA ASP A 79 6.41 3.93 -2.30
C ASP A 79 5.78 2.65 -1.76
N PHE A 80 4.61 2.29 -2.27
CA PHE A 80 3.96 1.02 -1.96
C PHE A 80 4.82 -0.16 -2.40
N GLU A 81 5.38 -0.14 -3.62
CA GLU A 81 6.25 -1.21 -4.11
C GLU A 81 7.49 -1.41 -3.22
N LYS A 82 8.17 -0.32 -2.83
CA LYS A 82 9.31 -0.37 -1.90
C LYS A 82 8.94 -1.02 -0.57
N ARG A 83 7.76 -0.70 -0.04
CA ARG A 83 7.25 -1.28 1.22
C ARG A 83 6.88 -2.75 1.07
N VAL A 84 6.27 -3.15 -0.05
CA VAL A 84 5.98 -4.57 -0.37
C VAL A 84 7.26 -5.39 -0.36
N ILE A 85 8.34 -4.89 -0.99
CA ILE A 85 9.64 -5.57 -0.99
C ILE A 85 10.17 -5.74 0.43
N THR A 86 10.07 -4.69 1.24
CA THR A 86 10.50 -4.71 2.65
C THR A 86 9.70 -5.73 3.46
N LEU A 87 8.38 -5.75 3.32
CA LEU A 87 7.49 -6.71 3.97
C LEU A 87 7.86 -8.16 3.59
N LYS A 88 8.03 -8.43 2.29
CA LYS A 88 8.44 -9.76 1.79
C LYS A 88 9.77 -10.20 2.37
N ARG A 89 10.77 -9.31 2.42
CA ARG A 89 12.09 -9.59 3.01
C ARG A 89 11.99 -9.89 4.50
N THR A 90 11.23 -9.08 5.24
CA THR A 90 11.03 -9.28 6.69
C THR A 90 10.32 -10.61 6.96
N LYS A 91 9.26 -10.93 6.20
CA LYS A 91 8.54 -12.21 6.32
C LYS A 91 9.48 -13.40 6.12
N ARG A 92 10.25 -13.42 5.03
CA ARG A 92 11.24 -14.50 4.76
C ARG A 92 12.28 -14.66 5.86
N ARG A 93 12.78 -13.54 6.42
CA ARG A 93 13.74 -13.57 7.54
C ARG A 93 13.14 -14.18 8.80
N LEU A 94 11.87 -13.90 9.08
CA LEU A 94 11.16 -14.47 10.22
C LEU A 94 10.88 -15.97 10.02
N GLU A 95 10.45 -16.38 8.84
CA GLU A 95 10.27 -17.80 8.48
C GLU A 95 11.57 -18.60 8.62
N ALA A 96 12.70 -18.05 8.16
CA ALA A 96 14.01 -18.69 8.30
C ALA A 96 14.47 -18.81 9.77
N LYS A 97 14.15 -17.83 10.63
CA LYS A 97 14.45 -17.91 12.07
C LYS A 97 13.59 -18.96 12.77
N ALA A 98 12.31 -19.05 12.43
CA ALA A 98 11.39 -20.04 12.98
C ALA A 98 11.80 -21.48 12.60
N SER A 99 12.22 -21.71 11.35
CA SER A 99 12.66 -23.04 10.91
C SER A 99 13.96 -23.49 11.57
N LEU A 100 14.92 -22.59 11.80
CA LEU A 100 16.14 -22.88 12.57
C LEU A 100 15.83 -23.19 14.04
N HIS A 101 14.88 -22.48 14.66
CA HIS A 101 14.48 -22.73 16.04
C HIS A 101 13.80 -24.10 16.21
N ASN A 102 12.95 -24.50 15.26
CA ASN A 102 12.29 -25.81 15.31
C ASN A 102 13.28 -26.98 15.14
N ARG A 103 14.29 -26.86 14.26
CA ARG A 103 15.35 -27.87 14.12
C ARG A 103 16.17 -28.06 15.40
N ASN A 104 16.40 -27.01 16.16
CA ASN A 104 17.14 -27.08 17.42
C ASN A 104 16.32 -27.62 18.59
N LYS A 105 14.99 -27.78 18.45
CA LYS A 105 14.10 -28.42 19.45
C LYS A 105 13.90 -29.92 19.22
N GLU A 106 14.17 -30.41 18.01
CA GLU A 106 14.01 -31.82 17.62
C GLU A 106 15.27 -32.68 17.86
N ILE A 107 16.30 -32.13 18.51
CA ILE A 107 17.45 -32.90 18.99
C ILE A 107 17.33 -32.99 20.53
N PRO A 108 16.64 -34.00 21.08
CA PRO A 108 16.84 -34.38 22.47
C PRO A 108 18.15 -35.16 22.60
N GLU A 109 19.04 -34.68 23.47
CA GLU A 109 20.04 -35.56 24.12
C GLU A 109 19.34 -36.52 25.09
#